data_AF-A0A2N2IXN0-F1
#
_entry.id   AF-A0A2N2IXN0-F1
#
_cell.length_a   1.000
_cell.length_b   1.000
_cell.length_c   1.000
_cell.angle_alpha   90.00
_cell.angle_beta   90.00
_cell.angle_gamma   90.00
#
_symmetry.space_group_name_H-M   'P 1'
#
loop_
_entity.id
_entity.type
_entity.pdbx_description
1 polymer ?
#
loop_
_entity_poly.entity_id
_entity_poly.type
_entity_poly.pdbx_seq_one_letter_code
_entity_poly.pdbx_strand_id
1 'polypeptide(L)'
;MFHDCAIPMLLKRTPPYQAFTHAALSHKRDIIQEEDALVGSDHCVVGGLLAKTWSLPEAVCKTIIHHHTSNLNGQGTVPAKLIALIKVADFIAYTFGYSIGLMDRIIDNEWDPEEWSELNEGVLQELHLGPDDLIDMKDNIFEQLCAQ
;
A
#
# COMPACT_ATOMS: atom_id res chain seq x y z
N MET A 1 -3.51 -7.62 -3.26
CA MET A 1 -3.14 -8.22 -4.56
C MET A 1 -3.27 -7.25 -5.74
N PHE A 2 -4.42 -6.64 -6.01
CA PHE A 2 -4.59 -5.82 -7.24
C PHE A 2 -4.20 -4.33 -7.13
N HIS A 3 -3.93 -3.79 -5.93
CA HIS A 3 -3.70 -2.34 -5.76
C HIS A 3 -2.47 -1.82 -6.50
N ASP A 4 -1.40 -2.61 -6.58
CA ASP A 4 -0.18 -2.27 -7.32
C ASP A 4 -0.07 -2.94 -8.70
N CYS A 5 -1.18 -3.36 -9.30
CA CYS A 5 -1.14 -4.12 -10.56
C CYS A 5 -0.51 -3.36 -11.74
N ALA A 6 -0.40 -2.02 -11.66
CA ALA A 6 0.25 -1.19 -12.66
C ALA A 6 1.79 -1.18 -12.56
N ILE A 7 2.37 -1.48 -11.40
CA ILE A 7 3.81 -1.34 -11.18
C ILE A 7 4.65 -2.19 -12.13
N PRO A 8 4.35 -3.49 -12.37
CA PRO A 8 5.08 -4.29 -13.35
C PRO A 8 5.01 -3.71 -14.77
N MET A 9 3.91 -3.04 -15.12
CA MET A 9 3.76 -2.39 -16.43
C MET A 9 4.62 -1.12 -16.53
N LEU A 10 4.64 -0.31 -15.47
CA LEU A 10 5.44 0.92 -15.38
C LEU A 10 6.94 0.59 -15.40
N LEU A 11 7.37 -0.43 -14.65
CA LEU A 11 8.73 -0.97 -14.69
C LEU A 11 9.16 -1.38 -16.11
N LYS A 12 8.27 -2.04 -16.84
CA LYS A 12 8.56 -2.52 -18.20
C LYS A 12 8.60 -1.39 -19.24
N ARG A 13 7.75 -0.37 -19.09
CA ARG A 13 7.55 0.68 -20.11
C ARG A 13 8.44 1.90 -19.90
N THR A 14 8.88 2.15 -18.68
CA THR A 14 9.57 3.39 -18.33
C THR A 14 10.91 3.06 -17.67
N PRO A 15 12.02 3.01 -18.43
CA PRO A 15 13.34 2.62 -17.89
C PRO A 15 13.78 3.39 -16.62
N PRO A 16 13.55 4.72 -16.48
CA PRO A 16 13.86 5.44 -15.25
C PRO A 16 13.06 4.98 -14.01
N TYR A 17 11.91 4.34 -14.21
CA TYR A 17 10.98 3.97 -13.15
C TYR A 17 11.56 2.89 -12.21
N GLN A 18 12.48 2.05 -12.71
CA GLN A 18 13.19 1.08 -11.85
C GLN A 18 14.01 1.79 -10.76
N ALA A 19 14.74 2.85 -11.11
CA ALA A 19 15.51 3.63 -10.15
C ALA A 19 14.60 4.37 -9.16
N PHE A 20 13.44 4.85 -9.64
CA PHE A 20 12.41 5.45 -8.81
C PHE A 20 11.87 4.48 -7.75
N THR A 21 11.46 3.26 -8.15
CA THR A 21 10.93 2.26 -7.20
C THR A 21 11.94 1.87 -6.13
N HIS A 22 13.24 1.92 -6.42
CA HIS A 22 14.28 1.64 -5.42
C HIS A 22 14.51 2.82 -4.45
N ALA A 23 14.02 4.02 -4.78
CA ALA A 23 14.13 5.20 -3.94
C ALA A 23 12.83 5.52 -3.18
N ALA A 24 11.67 5.14 -3.70
CA ALA A 24 10.33 5.45 -3.20
C ALA A 24 9.92 4.67 -1.93
N LEU A 25 10.89 4.34 -1.08
CA LEU A 25 10.79 3.32 -0.03
C LEU A 25 10.17 3.78 1.28
N SER A 26 9.90 5.08 1.42
CA SER A 26 9.45 5.64 2.69
C SER A 26 7.99 6.03 2.66
N HIS A 27 7.25 5.61 3.69
CA HIS A 27 5.88 6.08 3.96
C HIS A 27 5.78 7.60 4.18
N LYS A 28 6.93 8.29 4.28
CA LYS A 28 7.05 9.74 4.42
C LYS A 28 7.11 10.48 3.08
N ARG A 29 7.11 9.77 1.94
CA ARG A 29 7.15 10.36 0.59
C ARG A 29 5.77 10.36 -0.06
N ASP A 30 5.48 11.41 -0.81
CA ASP A 30 4.32 11.44 -1.71
C ASP A 30 4.67 10.77 -3.03
N ILE A 31 4.60 9.44 -3.05
CA ILE A 31 5.00 8.68 -4.24
C ILE A 31 4.10 8.97 -5.44
N ILE A 32 2.83 9.35 -5.21
CA ILE A 32 1.87 9.66 -6.27
C ILE A 32 2.32 10.91 -7.02
N GLN A 33 2.67 11.98 -6.30
CA GLN A 33 3.17 13.20 -6.92
C GLN A 33 4.48 12.96 -7.69
N GLU A 34 5.38 12.16 -7.13
CA GLU A 34 6.67 11.87 -7.75
C GLU A 34 6.54 11.00 -9.01
N GLU A 35 5.63 10.02 -9.02
CA GLU A 35 5.32 9.24 -10.21
C GLU A 35 4.73 10.10 -11.32
N ASP A 36 3.76 10.96 -10.99
CA ASP A 36 3.14 11.86 -11.96
C ASP A 36 4.19 12.76 -12.62
N ALA A 37 5.12 13.29 -11.83
CA ALA A 37 6.25 14.08 -12.35
C ALA A 37 7.20 13.28 -13.26
N LEU A 38 7.37 11.97 -13.02
CA LEU A 38 8.29 11.13 -13.76
C LEU A 38 7.70 10.56 -15.05
N VAL A 39 6.43 10.14 -15.02
CA VAL A 39 5.80 9.36 -16.11
C VAL A 39 4.49 9.97 -16.63
N GLY A 40 4.03 11.09 -16.07
CA GLY A 40 2.80 11.79 -16.47
C GLY A 40 1.51 11.10 -16.00
N SER A 41 1.62 10.20 -15.00
CA SER A 41 0.51 9.54 -14.30
C SER A 41 1.06 8.82 -13.06
N ASP A 42 0.19 8.26 -12.22
CA ASP A 42 0.55 7.42 -11.08
C ASP A 42 0.04 5.97 -11.23
N HIS A 43 0.60 5.05 -10.44
CA HIS A 43 0.23 3.63 -10.50
C HIS A 43 -1.22 3.37 -10.06
N CYS A 44 -1.84 4.21 -9.23
CA CYS A 44 -3.23 4.05 -8.81
C CYS A 44 -4.19 4.29 -9.98
N VAL A 45 -3.97 5.36 -10.75
CA VAL A 45 -4.78 5.72 -11.92
C VAL A 45 -4.61 4.66 -13.01
N VAL A 46 -3.36 4.28 -13.33
CA VAL A 46 -3.10 3.23 -14.33
C VAL A 46 -3.68 1.89 -13.88
N GLY A 47 -3.54 1.55 -12.60
CA GLY A 47 -4.08 0.32 -12.01
C GLY A 47 -5.61 0.30 -12.03
N GLY A 48 -6.25 1.44 -11.76
CA GLY A 48 -7.71 1.58 -11.85
C GLY A 48 -8.23 1.39 -13.27
N LEU A 49 -7.52 1.89 -14.29
CA LEU A 49 -7.85 1.65 -15.70
C LEU A 49 -7.69 0.16 -16.04
N LEU A 50 -6.61 -0.47 -15.61
CA LEU A 50 -6.35 -1.89 -15.84
C LEU A 50 -7.43 -2.76 -15.19
N ALA A 51 -7.77 -2.50 -13.93
CA ALA A 51 -8.84 -3.17 -13.18
C ALA A 51 -10.20 -3.08 -13.89
N LYS A 52 -10.52 -1.93 -14.49
CA LYS A 52 -11.73 -1.76 -15.32
C LYS A 52 -11.69 -2.65 -16.56
N THR A 53 -10.55 -2.78 -17.24
CA THR A 53 -10.44 -3.67 -18.41
C THR A 53 -10.61 -5.14 -18.05
N TRP A 54 -10.30 -5.52 -16.81
CA TRP A 54 -10.53 -6.86 -16.26
C TRP A 54 -11.96 -7.08 -15.78
N SER A 55 -12.84 -6.10 -15.91
CA SER A 55 -14.22 -6.14 -15.39
C SER A 55 -14.30 -6.41 -13.88
N LEU A 56 -13.34 -5.90 -13.10
CA LEU A 56 -13.40 -6.03 -11.65
C LEU A 56 -14.55 -5.18 -11.06
N PRO A 57 -15.12 -5.56 -9.90
CA PRO A 57 -16.18 -4.79 -9.26
C PRO A 57 -15.80 -3.32 -9.05
N GLU A 58 -16.78 -2.41 -9.13
CA GLU A 58 -16.56 -0.97 -8.99
C GLU A 58 -15.85 -0.62 -7.67
N ALA A 59 -16.22 -1.28 -6.58
CA ALA A 59 -15.57 -1.12 -5.29
C ALA A 59 -14.08 -1.45 -5.36
N VAL A 60 -13.67 -2.53 -6.04
CA VAL A 60 -12.26 -2.88 -6.23
C VAL A 60 -11.55 -1.83 -7.06
N CYS A 61 -12.15 -1.37 -8.16
CA CYS A 61 -11.57 -0.31 -9.00
C CYS A 61 -11.34 0.98 -8.19
N LYS A 62 -12.33 1.40 -7.39
CA LYS A 62 -12.21 2.58 -6.53
C LYS A 62 -11.15 2.41 -5.45
N THR A 63 -11.07 1.24 -4.83
CA THR A 63 -10.02 0.94 -3.86
C THR A 63 -8.63 1.07 -4.50
N ILE A 64 -8.43 0.53 -5.70
CA ILE A 64 -7.15 0.65 -6.41
C ILE A 64 -6.81 2.12 -6.70
N ILE A 65 -7.78 2.93 -7.12
CA ILE A 65 -7.55 4.36 -7.42
C ILE A 65 -7.23 5.17 -6.15
N HIS A 66 -7.79 4.80 -5.00
CA HIS A 66 -7.77 5.62 -3.79
C HIS A 66 -6.90 5.06 -2.66
N HIS A 67 -6.13 3.99 -2.86
CA HIS A 67 -5.44 3.30 -1.76
C HIS A 67 -4.34 4.14 -1.07
N HIS A 68 -3.76 5.12 -1.75
CA HIS A 68 -2.82 6.10 -1.14
C HIS A 68 -3.49 7.26 -0.39
N THR A 69 -4.83 7.31 -0.35
CA THR A 69 -5.55 8.36 0.39
C THR A 69 -5.18 8.34 1.87
N SER A 70 -4.74 9.48 2.41
CA SER A 70 -4.32 9.62 3.81
C SER A 70 -5.49 9.74 4.80
N ASN A 71 -6.61 10.32 4.36
CA ASN A 71 -7.75 10.57 5.24
C ASN A 71 -8.95 9.72 4.85
N LEU A 72 -9.28 8.70 5.66
CA LEU A 72 -10.49 7.88 5.45
C LEU A 72 -11.74 8.48 6.10
N ASN A 73 -11.61 9.52 6.93
CA ASN A 73 -12.73 10.12 7.64
C ASN A 73 -13.61 10.94 6.69
N GLY A 74 -14.91 10.67 6.70
CA GLY A 74 -15.92 11.49 6.02
C GLY A 74 -16.02 11.29 4.50
N GLN A 75 -15.32 10.33 3.92
CA GLN A 75 -15.40 10.05 2.48
C GLN A 75 -16.49 9.02 2.18
N GLY A 76 -17.75 9.45 2.13
CA GLY A 76 -18.89 8.59 1.74
C GLY A 76 -18.84 8.04 0.30
N THR A 77 -17.77 8.32 -0.45
CA THR A 77 -17.58 7.96 -1.86
C THR A 77 -16.50 6.91 -2.11
N VAL A 78 -15.63 6.64 -1.14
CA VAL A 78 -14.53 5.67 -1.29
C VAL A 78 -14.81 4.40 -0.48
N PRO A 79 -14.33 3.22 -0.92
CA PRO A 79 -14.48 1.97 -0.17
C PRO A 79 -13.51 1.95 1.03
N ALA A 80 -13.80 2.75 2.07
CA ALA A 80 -12.92 2.98 3.22
C ALA A 80 -12.41 1.69 3.85
N LYS A 81 -13.31 0.74 4.17
CA LYS A 81 -12.94 -0.57 4.69
C LYS A 81 -11.94 -1.37 3.83
N LEU A 82 -12.09 -1.35 2.50
CA LEU A 82 -11.15 -2.05 1.61
C LEU A 82 -9.80 -1.34 1.54
N ILE A 83 -9.80 0.00 1.57
CA ILE A 83 -8.56 0.79 1.62
C ILE A 83 -7.83 0.54 2.94
N ALA A 84 -8.56 0.54 4.06
CA ALA A 84 -8.01 0.27 5.38
C ALA A 84 -7.38 -1.14 5.45
N LEU A 85 -8.08 -2.16 4.91
CA LEU A 85 -7.54 -3.52 4.83
C LEU A 85 -6.23 -3.59 4.03
N ILE A 86 -6.12 -2.85 2.93
CA ILE A 86 -4.90 -2.81 2.12
C ILE A 86 -3.78 -2.14 2.90
N LYS A 87 -4.03 -0.99 3.52
CA LYS A 87 -3.02 -0.27 4.30
C LYS A 87 -2.44 -1.11 5.45
N VAL A 88 -3.28 -1.85 6.17
CA VAL A 88 -2.82 -2.79 7.21
C VAL A 88 -2.04 -3.96 6.61
N ALA A 89 -2.50 -4.52 5.49
CA ALA A 89 -1.79 -5.61 4.82
C ALA A 89 -0.41 -5.18 4.31
N ASP A 90 -0.32 -3.99 3.74
CA ASP A 90 0.93 -3.40 3.24
C ASP A 90 1.87 -3.11 4.41
N PHE A 91 1.38 -2.50 5.49
CA PHE A 91 2.15 -2.30 6.71
C PHE A 91 2.79 -3.61 7.19
N ILE A 92 2.00 -4.67 7.35
CA ILE A 92 2.52 -5.97 7.78
C ILE A 92 3.55 -6.51 6.77
N ALA A 93 3.26 -6.47 5.47
CA ALA A 93 4.19 -6.92 4.44
C ALA A 93 5.54 -6.16 4.50
N TYR A 94 5.48 -4.85 4.73
CA TYR A 94 6.67 -4.01 4.84
C TYR A 94 7.49 -4.28 6.11
N THR A 95 6.86 -4.66 7.23
CA THR A 95 7.61 -5.10 8.42
C THR A 95 8.47 -6.34 8.18
N PHE A 96 8.12 -7.15 7.18
CA PHE A 96 8.91 -8.30 6.71
C PHE A 96 9.85 -7.98 5.54
N GLY A 97 9.96 -6.71 5.14
CA GLY A 97 10.82 -6.30 4.02
C GLY A 97 10.25 -6.66 2.64
N TYR A 98 8.94 -6.88 2.51
CA TYR A 98 8.27 -7.06 1.23
C TYR A 98 7.72 -5.73 0.72
N SER A 99 8.58 -4.87 0.18
CA SER A 99 8.16 -3.60 -0.45
C SER A 99 8.39 -3.58 -1.96
N ILE A 100 7.65 -2.71 -2.64
CA ILE A 100 7.82 -2.45 -4.07
C ILE A 100 9.28 -2.06 -4.32
N GLY A 101 9.98 -2.85 -5.14
CA GLY A 101 11.37 -2.56 -5.54
C GLY A 101 12.46 -3.05 -4.58
N LEU A 102 12.08 -3.62 -3.44
CA LEU A 102 12.98 -4.28 -2.49
C LEU A 102 12.28 -5.47 -1.85
N MET A 103 12.39 -6.64 -2.48
CA MET A 103 12.28 -7.88 -1.71
C MET A 103 13.55 -8.00 -0.85
N ASP A 104 13.39 -8.40 0.42
CA ASP A 104 14.46 -8.76 1.35
C ASP A 104 15.30 -7.60 1.93
N ARG A 105 14.73 -6.39 2.06
CA ARG A 105 15.34 -5.33 2.88
C ARG A 105 14.39 -4.86 3.96
N ILE A 106 14.75 -5.17 5.21
CA ILE A 106 14.16 -4.58 6.40
C ILE A 106 14.92 -3.28 6.67
N ILE A 107 14.21 -2.15 6.70
CA ILE A 107 14.77 -0.88 7.14
C ILE A 107 14.43 -0.74 8.62
N ASP A 108 15.46 -0.85 9.47
CA ASP A 108 15.30 -0.80 10.92
C ASP A 108 14.55 0.47 11.35
N ASN A 109 13.53 0.29 12.20
CA ASN A 109 12.70 1.35 12.77
C ASN A 109 11.88 2.20 11.77
N GLU A 110 11.73 1.80 10.51
CA GLU A 110 10.87 2.54 9.57
C GLU A 110 9.37 2.17 9.69
N TRP A 111 9.08 0.96 10.17
CA TRP A 111 7.72 0.41 10.27
C TRP A 111 7.38 0.06 11.71
N ASP A 112 7.61 1.00 12.61
CA ASP A 112 7.21 0.87 14.02
C ASP A 112 5.68 0.87 14.13
N PRO A 113 5.05 -0.14 14.76
CA PRO A 113 3.59 -0.21 14.88
C PRO A 113 2.96 0.96 15.63
N GLU A 114 3.63 1.54 16.62
CA GLU A 114 3.11 2.68 17.38
C GLU A 114 3.14 3.95 16.52
N GLU A 115 4.30 4.30 15.93
CA GLU A 115 4.45 5.46 15.03
C GLU A 115 3.48 5.35 13.83
N TRP A 116 3.37 4.17 13.23
CA TRP A 116 2.46 3.96 12.11
C TRP A 116 0.99 4.11 12.52
N SER A 117 0.62 3.61 13.71
CA SER A 117 -0.76 3.71 14.23
C SER A 117 -1.17 5.16 14.47
N GLU A 118 -0.28 5.99 15.01
CA GLU A 118 -0.54 7.42 15.22
C GLU A 118 -0.81 8.16 13.89
N LEU A 119 -0.04 7.84 12.85
CA LEU A 119 -0.20 8.44 11.52
C LEU A 119 -1.43 7.90 10.75
N ASN A 120 -1.95 6.73 11.13
CA ASN A 120 -3.01 6.02 10.42
C ASN A 120 -4.23 5.75 11.31
N GLU A 121 -4.53 6.61 12.29
CA GLU A 121 -5.66 6.42 13.22
C GLU A 121 -6.99 6.10 12.51
N GLY A 122 -7.32 6.82 11.43
CA GLY A 122 -8.55 6.58 10.66
C GLY A 122 -8.62 5.20 9.99
N VAL A 123 -7.47 4.58 9.69
CA VAL A 123 -7.40 3.19 9.18
C VAL A 123 -7.77 2.20 10.25
N LEU A 124 -7.23 2.38 11.45
CA LEU A 124 -7.49 1.52 12.60
C LEU A 124 -8.94 1.66 13.08
N GLN A 125 -9.46 2.89 13.12
CA GLN A 125 -10.86 3.16 13.46
C GLN A 125 -11.84 2.47 12.50
N GLU A 126 -11.57 2.50 11.18
CA GLU A 126 -12.41 1.86 10.16
C GLU A 126 -12.45 0.32 10.29
N LEU A 127 -11.36 -0.28 10.80
CA LEU A 127 -11.28 -1.72 11.02
C LEU A 127 -11.58 -2.17 12.44
N HIS A 128 -11.76 -1.22 13.37
CA HIS A 128 -11.89 -1.46 14.80
C HIS A 128 -10.69 -2.20 15.39
N LEU A 129 -9.49 -1.77 15.02
CA LEU A 129 -8.21 -2.30 15.49
C LEU A 129 -7.48 -1.28 16.38
N GLY A 130 -6.59 -1.77 17.22
CA GLY A 130 -5.59 -0.99 17.95
C GLY A 130 -4.15 -1.38 17.55
N PRO A 131 -3.14 -0.67 18.09
CA PRO A 131 -1.73 -0.98 17.83
C PRO A 131 -1.36 -2.41 18.22
N ASP A 132 -1.88 -2.91 19.35
CA ASP A 132 -1.65 -4.28 19.83
C ASP A 132 -2.12 -5.34 18.83
N ASP A 133 -3.25 -5.10 18.14
CA ASP A 133 -3.75 -6.02 17.11
C ASP A 133 -2.76 -6.16 15.94
N LEU A 134 -2.07 -5.07 15.58
CA LEU A 134 -1.05 -5.10 14.52
C LEU A 134 0.16 -5.95 14.93
N ILE A 135 0.57 -5.85 16.19
CA ILE A 135 1.67 -6.64 16.76
C ILE A 135 1.29 -8.12 16.75
N ASP A 136 0.10 -8.46 17.26
CA ASP A 136 -0.40 -9.82 17.29
C ASP A 136 -0.53 -10.43 15.89
N MET A 137 -1.03 -9.66 14.91
CA MET A 137 -1.13 -10.11 13.51
C MET A 137 0.25 -10.38 12.90
N LYS A 138 1.22 -9.48 13.13
CA LYS A 138 2.59 -9.63 12.66
C LYS A 138 3.22 -10.90 13.23
N ASP A 139 3.11 -11.11 14.53
CA ASP A 139 3.72 -12.26 15.21
C ASP A 139 3.07 -13.58 14.75
N ASN A 140 1.75 -13.61 14.60
CA ASN A 140 1.03 -14.78 14.08
C ASN A 140 1.44 -15.13 12.63
N ILE A 141 1.54 -14.12 11.76
CA ILE A 141 1.98 -14.31 10.37
C ILE A 141 3.43 -14.81 10.33
N PHE A 142 4.31 -14.27 11.18
CA PHE A 142 5.69 -14.73 11.30
C PHE A 142 5.76 -16.21 11.69
N GLU A 143 5.00 -16.64 12.69
CA GLU A 143 4.92 -18.05 13.10
C GLU A 143 4.46 -18.96 11.95
N GLN A 144 3.44 -18.55 11.19
CA GLN A 144 2.95 -19.31 10.04
C GLN A 144 3.97 -19.43 8.90
N LEU A 145 4.77 -18.39 8.68
CA LEU A 145 5.83 -18.38 7.66
C LEU A 145 7.03 -19.24 8.08
N CYS A 146 7.38 -19.26 9.37
CA CYS A 146 8.49 -20.08 9.89
C CYS A 146 8.14 -21.56 10.10
N ALA A 147 6.85 -21.91 10.14
CA ALA A 147 6.39 -23.30 10.29
C ALA A 147 6.42 -24.12 8.98
N GLN A 148 6.80 -23.52 7.85
CA GLN A 148 6.89 -24.14 6.51
C GLN A 148 8.34 -24.45 6.14
#